data_AF-A0A1E4K486-F1
#
_entry.id   AF-A0A1E4K486-F1
#
_cell.length_a   1.000
_cell.length_b   1.000
_cell.length_c   1.000
_cell.angle_alpha   90.00
_cell.angle_beta   90.00
_cell.angle_gamma   90.00
#
_symmetry.space_group_name_H-M   'P 1'
#
loop_
_entity.id
_entity.type
_entity.pdbx_description
1 polymer ?
#
loop_
_entity_poly.entity_id
_entity_poly.type
_entity_poly.pdbx_seq_one_letter_code
_entity_poly.pdbx_strand_id
1 'polypeptide(L)'
;MDAWLERLMQGMDPDAPDASLQLFLRIMGLVDWWLLFWLTLACMAVGGLIGWRRGTFWRDVALAAALGPLGWLVSFLLPLPERQCPACGRRSPARAVACVHCAAPLQAGAGQKARRPK
;
A
#
# COMPACT_ATOMS: atom_id res chain seq x y z
N MET A 1 16.24 24.62 -23.16
CA MET A 1 15.56 23.31 -23.19
C MET A 1 16.02 22.54 -24.43
N ASP A 2 16.17 23.22 -25.55
CA ASP A 2 16.57 22.68 -26.85
C ASP A 2 18.00 22.13 -26.90
N ALA A 3 18.96 22.80 -26.23
CA ALA A 3 20.34 22.30 -26.15
C ALA A 3 20.47 20.93 -25.45
N TRP A 4 19.51 20.56 -24.58
CA TRP A 4 19.45 19.23 -23.96
C TRP A 4 18.82 18.20 -24.90
N LEU A 5 17.83 18.63 -25.70
CA LEU A 5 17.23 17.83 -26.75
C LEU A 5 18.24 17.51 -27.86
N GLU A 6 19.01 18.49 -28.32
CA GLU A 6 20.07 18.30 -29.32
C GLU A 6 21.15 17.34 -28.82
N ARG A 7 21.50 17.40 -27.54
CA ARG A 7 22.46 16.47 -26.92
C ARG A 7 21.93 15.05 -26.79
N LEU A 8 20.62 14.90 -26.56
CA LEU A 8 19.95 13.61 -26.53
C LEU A 8 19.80 13.03 -27.93
N MET A 9 19.56 13.85 -28.96
CA MET A 9 19.41 13.42 -30.36
C MET A 9 20.75 13.29 -31.11
N GLN A 10 21.85 13.79 -30.56
CA GLN A 10 23.18 13.69 -31.18
C GLN A 10 23.59 12.22 -31.35
N GLY A 11 23.62 11.76 -32.61
CA GLY A 11 24.01 10.40 -32.99
C GLY A 11 22.87 9.39 -33.08
N MET A 12 21.60 9.81 -33.00
CA MET A 12 20.44 8.95 -33.29
C MET A 12 19.92 9.19 -34.70
N ASP A 13 19.69 8.10 -35.42
CA ASP A 13 19.07 8.11 -36.75
C ASP A 13 17.54 8.02 -36.57
N PRO A 14 16.77 9.10 -36.83
CA PRO A 14 15.34 9.15 -36.54
C PRO A 14 14.50 8.23 -37.43
N ASP A 15 15.06 7.73 -38.53
CA ASP A 15 14.39 6.84 -39.48
C ASP A 15 14.64 5.34 -39.19
N ALA A 16 15.46 5.02 -38.18
CA ALA A 16 15.71 3.65 -37.75
C ALA A 16 14.54 3.10 -36.88
N PRO A 17 14.04 1.88 -37.12
CA PRO A 17 12.91 1.31 -36.38
C PRO A 17 13.21 1.10 -34.87
N ASP A 18 14.49 1.02 -34.50
CA ASP A 18 14.98 0.85 -33.14
C ASP A 18 15.33 2.18 -32.43
N ALA A 19 15.21 3.33 -33.09
CA ALA A 19 15.52 4.64 -32.52
C ALA A 19 14.72 4.95 -31.24
N SER A 20 13.44 4.59 -31.23
CA SER A 20 12.56 4.78 -30.06
C SER A 20 13.00 3.95 -28.85
N LEU A 21 13.50 2.73 -29.09
CA LEU A 21 13.95 1.81 -28.03
C LEU A 21 15.31 2.26 -27.48
N GLN A 22 16.21 2.74 -28.34
CA GLN A 22 17.48 3.33 -27.92
C GLN A 22 17.27 4.60 -27.09
N LEU A 23 16.35 5.48 -27.50
CA LEU A 23 15.98 6.66 -26.74
C LEU A 23 15.40 6.28 -25.38
N PHE A 24 14.48 5.31 -25.35
CA PHE A 24 13.91 4.80 -24.10
C PHE A 24 14.97 4.24 -23.16
N LEU A 25 15.90 3.41 -23.65
CA LEU A 25 16.97 2.83 -22.83
C LEU A 25 17.95 3.89 -22.29
N ARG A 26 18.28 4.91 -23.09
CA ARG A 26 19.13 6.03 -22.64
C ARG A 26 18.44 6.90 -21.58
N ILE A 27 17.15 7.20 -21.78
CA ILE A 27 16.35 7.92 -20.78
C ILE A 27 16.22 7.09 -19.51
N MET A 28 15.97 5.78 -19.63
CA MET A 28 15.94 4.87 -18.50
C MET A 28 17.29 4.75 -17.80
N GLY A 29 18.42 4.92 -18.50
CA GLY A 29 19.75 4.99 -17.89
C GLY A 29 20.01 6.26 -17.09
N LEU A 30 19.33 7.37 -17.41
CA LEU A 30 19.40 8.64 -16.67
C LEU A 30 18.53 8.63 -15.40
N VAL A 31 17.57 7.71 -15.32
CA VAL A 31 16.73 7.54 -14.14
C VAL A 31 17.55 6.90 -13.03
N ASP A 32 17.53 7.52 -11.85
CA ASP A 32 18.20 6.99 -10.68
C ASP A 32 17.39 5.84 -10.08
N TRP A 33 17.68 4.63 -10.57
CA TRP A 33 17.01 3.39 -10.16
C TRP A 33 17.16 3.11 -8.67
N TRP A 34 18.28 3.53 -8.09
CA TRP A 34 18.52 3.38 -6.68
C TRP A 34 17.57 4.24 -5.86
N LEU A 35 17.37 5.49 -6.28
CA LEU A 35 16.40 6.39 -5.67
C LEU A 35 14.97 5.84 -5.77
N LEU A 36 14.56 5.32 -6.93
CA LEU A 36 13.23 4.71 -7.11
C LEU A 36 13.03 3.47 -6.24
N PHE A 37 14.06 2.64 -6.10
CA PHE A 37 14.03 1.47 -5.23
C PHE A 37 13.86 1.87 -3.77
N TRP A 38 14.68 2.82 -3.27
CA TRP A 38 14.56 3.32 -1.91
C TRP A 38 13.25 4.06 -1.66
N LEU A 39 12.75 4.81 -2.63
CA LEU A 39 11.45 5.47 -2.56
C LEU A 39 10.31 4.44 -2.44
N THR A 40 10.38 3.35 -3.20
CA THR A 40 9.42 2.24 -3.11
C THR A 40 9.50 1.56 -1.75
N LEU A 41 10.71 1.28 -1.27
CA LEU A 41 10.94 0.68 0.04
C LEU A 41 10.47 1.59 1.19
N ALA A 42 10.71 2.90 1.07
CA ALA A 42 10.23 3.90 2.01
C ALA A 42 8.70 3.98 2.00
N CYS A 43 8.06 3.96 0.82
CA CYS A 43 6.59 3.92 0.71
C CYS A 43 6.01 2.64 1.32
N MET A 44 6.64 1.48 1.10
CA MET A 44 6.26 0.23 1.77
C MET A 44 6.43 0.31 3.28
N ALA A 45 7.54 0.86 3.77
CA ALA A 45 7.80 1.00 5.20
C ALA A 45 6.77 1.93 5.86
N VAL A 46 6.44 3.05 5.22
CA VAL A 46 5.44 4.02 5.71
C VAL A 46 4.04 3.41 5.67
N GLY A 47 3.65 2.75 4.56
CA GLY A 47 2.36 2.05 4.43
C GLY A 47 2.21 0.92 5.44
N GLY A 48 3.26 0.12 5.64
CA GLY A 48 3.32 -0.93 6.66
C GLY A 48 3.27 -0.38 8.08
N LEU A 49 3.96 0.73 8.37
CA LEU A 49 3.93 1.38 9.69
C LEU A 49 2.55 1.96 10.02
N ILE A 50 1.86 2.53 9.04
CA ILE A 50 0.47 3.00 9.17
C ILE A 50 -0.48 1.81 9.37
N GLY A 51 -0.32 0.75 8.57
CA GLY A 51 -1.12 -0.47 8.67
C GLY A 51 -0.91 -1.25 9.96
N TRP A 52 0.29 -1.20 10.54
CA TRP A 52 0.60 -1.76 11.86
C TRP A 52 -0.32 -1.15 12.92
N ARG A 53 -0.51 0.18 12.92
CA ARG A 53 -1.39 0.85 13.89
C ARG A 53 -2.88 0.51 13.72
N ARG A 54 -3.31 -0.02 12.56
CA ARG A 54 -4.71 -0.33 12.26
C ARG A 54 -5.03 -1.83 12.23
N GLY A 55 -4.04 -2.71 12.41
CA GLY A 55 -4.21 -4.17 12.36
C GLY A 55 -4.39 -4.74 10.94
N THR A 56 -4.06 -3.96 9.91
CA THR A 56 -4.22 -4.30 8.48
C THR A 56 -2.89 -4.33 7.74
N PHE A 57 -1.80 -4.72 8.42
CA PHE A 57 -0.43 -4.73 7.89
C PHE A 57 -0.31 -5.37 6.49
N TRP A 58 -0.89 -6.54 6.28
CA TRP A 58 -0.82 -7.25 4.99
C TRP A 58 -1.55 -6.53 3.84
N ARG A 59 -2.68 -5.88 4.14
CA ARG A 59 -3.46 -5.14 3.13
C ARG A 59 -2.73 -3.88 2.72
N ASP A 60 -2.16 -3.17 3.70
CA ASP A 60 -1.50 -1.88 3.48
C ASP A 60 -0.11 -2.05 2.85
N VAL A 61 0.61 -3.13 3.16
CA VAL A 61 1.84 -3.52 2.45
C VAL A 61 1.54 -3.93 1.01
N ALA A 62 0.50 -4.73 0.76
CA ALA A 62 0.11 -5.11 -0.60
C ALA A 62 -0.34 -3.90 -1.44
N LEU A 63 -1.02 -2.93 -0.82
CA LEU A 63 -1.43 -1.68 -1.49
C LEU A 63 -0.22 -0.80 -1.83
N ALA A 64 0.71 -0.64 -0.88
CA ALA A 64 1.95 0.10 -1.10
C ALA A 64 2.83 -0.59 -2.17
N ALA A 65 2.80 -1.92 -2.24
CA ALA A 65 3.48 -2.69 -3.29
C ALA A 65 2.89 -2.45 -4.67
N ALA A 66 1.56 -2.48 -4.78
CA ALA A 66 0.86 -2.45 -6.07
C ALA A 66 0.72 -1.03 -6.64
N LEU A 67 0.59 -0.01 -5.80
CA LEU A 67 0.31 1.39 -6.20
C LEU A 67 1.48 2.35 -5.92
N GLY A 68 2.58 1.86 -5.34
CA GLY A 68 3.75 2.68 -5.00
C GLY A 68 3.39 3.84 -4.05
N PRO A 69 3.80 5.08 -4.34
CA PRO A 69 3.55 6.24 -3.47
C PRO A 69 2.06 6.61 -3.35
N LEU A 70 1.15 6.02 -4.13
CA LEU A 70 -0.29 6.20 -3.93
C LEU A 70 -0.89 5.16 -2.97
N GLY A 71 -0.20 4.04 -2.73
CA GLY A 71 -0.72 2.93 -1.94
C GLY A 71 -0.98 3.29 -0.47
N TRP A 72 -0.10 4.06 0.16
CA TRP A 72 -0.32 4.54 1.54
C TRP A 72 -1.50 5.52 1.66
N LEU A 73 -1.78 6.32 0.62
CA LEU A 73 -2.91 7.26 0.61
C LEU A 73 -4.24 6.50 0.59
N VAL A 74 -4.32 5.45 -0.24
CA VAL A 74 -5.48 4.56 -0.28
C VAL A 74 -5.61 3.77 1.03
N SER A 75 -4.51 3.28 1.61
CA SER A 75 -4.51 2.66 2.96
C SER A 75 -5.05 3.58 4.06
N PHE A 76 -4.77 4.88 3.95
CA PHE A 76 -5.31 5.86 4.90
C PHE A 76 -6.83 6.03 4.76
N LEU A 77 -7.33 6.06 3.51
CA LEU A 77 -8.74 6.24 3.17
C LEU A 77 -9.59 4.97 3.35
N LEU A 78 -8.98 3.79 3.24
CA LEU A 78 -9.74 2.54 3.21
C LEU A 78 -10.28 2.19 4.61
N PRO A 79 -11.60 1.93 4.75
CA PRO A 79 -12.20 1.64 6.03
C PRO A 79 -11.64 0.34 6.64
N LEU A 80 -11.64 0.29 7.97
CA LEU A 80 -11.30 -0.92 8.71
C LEU A 80 -12.28 -2.04 8.35
N PRO A 81 -11.83 -3.32 8.35
CA PRO A 81 -12.73 -4.44 8.16
C PRO A 81 -13.86 -4.40 9.20
N GLU A 82 -15.09 -4.57 8.73
CA GLU A 82 -16.26 -4.72 9.57
C GLU A 82 -16.45 -6.20 9.92
N ARG A 83 -16.97 -6.47 11.12
CA ARG A 83 -17.37 -7.82 11.53
C ARG A 83 -18.83 -7.86 11.91
N GLN A 84 -19.44 -9.01 11.71
CA GLN A 84 -20.84 -9.23 12.07
C GLN A 84 -20.94 -9.55 13.56
N CYS A 85 -21.84 -8.85 14.27
CA CYS A 85 -22.09 -9.11 15.68
C CYS A 85 -22.85 -10.45 15.84
N PRO A 86 -22.37 -11.39 16.67
CA PRO A 86 -23.05 -12.67 16.89
C PRO A 86 -24.37 -12.52 17.67
N ALA A 87 -24.56 -11.44 18.42
CA ALA A 87 -25.75 -11.22 19.24
C ALA A 87 -26.92 -10.60 18.45
N CYS A 88 -26.64 -9.67 17.53
CA CYS A 88 -27.69 -8.93 16.82
C CYS A 88 -27.58 -8.99 15.29
N GLY A 89 -26.57 -9.68 14.73
CA GLY A 89 -26.36 -9.85 13.28
C GLY A 89 -25.93 -8.59 12.52
N ARG A 90 -25.82 -7.42 13.16
CA ARG A 90 -25.41 -6.16 12.51
C ARG A 90 -23.90 -6.04 12.39
N ARG A 91 -23.45 -5.27 11.40
CA ARG A 91 -22.03 -4.95 11.20
C ARG A 91 -21.57 -3.99 12.29
N SER A 92 -20.40 -4.25 12.83
CA SER A 92 -19.71 -3.41 13.80
C SER A 92 -18.23 -3.38 13.43
N PRO A 93 -17.51 -2.26 13.61
CA PRO A 93 -16.10 -2.19 13.23
C PRO A 93 -15.29 -3.28 13.96
N ALA A 94 -14.32 -3.90 13.27
CA ALA A 94 -13.55 -5.01 13.85
C ALA A 94 -12.89 -4.67 15.19
N ARG A 95 -12.46 -3.41 15.36
CA ARG A 95 -11.85 -2.90 16.60
C ARG A 95 -12.83 -2.58 17.74
N ALA A 96 -14.14 -2.65 17.50
CA ALA A 96 -15.13 -2.32 18.53
C ALA A 96 -15.13 -3.41 19.61
N VAL A 97 -14.91 -3.01 20.87
CA VAL A 97 -14.95 -3.91 22.04
C VAL A 97 -16.39 -4.35 22.35
N ALA A 98 -17.36 -3.48 22.03
CA ALA A 98 -18.78 -3.74 22.13
C ALA A 98 -19.48 -3.34 20.83
N CYS A 99 -20.61 -3.97 20.53
CA CYS A 99 -21.41 -3.64 19.37
C CYS A 99 -22.01 -2.25 19.51
N VAL A 100 -21.87 -1.41 18.49
CA VAL A 100 -22.45 -0.05 18.45
C VAL A 100 -23.98 -0.04 18.48
N HIS A 101 -24.63 -1.17 18.18
CA HIS A 101 -26.10 -1.27 18.12
C HIS A 101 -26.73 -1.92 19.34
N CYS A 102 -26.17 -3.02 19.84
CA CYS A 102 -26.75 -3.78 20.94
C CYS A 102 -25.90 -3.77 22.22
N ALA A 103 -24.76 -3.07 22.21
CA ALA A 103 -23.77 -3.05 23.28
C ALA A 103 -23.20 -4.44 23.68
N ALA A 104 -23.52 -5.51 22.94
CA ALA A 104 -22.99 -6.84 23.22
C ALA A 104 -21.45 -6.84 23.11
N PRO A 105 -20.73 -7.51 24.02
CA PRO A 105 -19.28 -7.59 23.98
C PRO A 105 -18.87 -8.32 22.71
N LEU A 106 -18.05 -7.67 21.89
CA LEU A 106 -17.56 -8.24 20.65
C LEU A 106 -16.15 -8.83 20.80
N GLN A 107 -15.43 -8.62 21.91
CA GLN A 107 -14.02 -9.04 22.17
C GLN A 107 -13.30 -9.76 21.01
N ALA A 108 -12.34 -9.06 20.40
CA ALA A 108 -11.35 -9.69 19.54
C ALA A 108 -10.51 -10.67 20.38
N GLY A 109 -10.69 -11.97 20.16
CA GLY A 109 -10.07 -13.02 20.95
C GLY A 109 -10.99 -13.52 22.05
N ALA A 110 -11.88 -14.45 21.70
CA ALA A 110 -12.45 -15.35 22.68
C ALA A 110 -11.29 -15.95 23.48
N GLY A 111 -11.23 -15.64 24.77
CA GLY A 111 -10.42 -16.36 25.72
C GLY A 111 -10.77 -17.84 25.63
N GLN A 112 -9.95 -18.60 24.91
CA GLN A 112 -9.72 -20.00 25.19
C GLN A 112 -8.56 -20.10 26.19
N LYS A 113 -8.64 -19.33 27.29
CA LYS A 113 -7.84 -19.59 28.49
C LYS A 113 -8.75 -19.53 29.70
N ALA A 114 -8.99 -20.72 30.24
CA ALA A 114 -9.09 -20.99 31.66
C ALA A 114 -10.10 -20.14 32.45
N ARG A 115 -11.35 -20.62 32.52
CA ARG A 115 -12.10 -20.54 33.79
C ARG A 115 -13.25 -21.55 33.82
N ARG A 116 -12.97 -22.72 34.38
CA ARG A 116 -13.94 -23.39 35.25
C ARG A 116 -13.23 -23.71 36.57
N PRO A 117 -13.69 -23.12 37.70
CA PRO A 117 -13.08 -23.35 39.01
C PRO A 117 -13.49 -24.71 39.59
N LYS A 118 -12.49 -25.34 40.25
CA LYS A 118 -12.46 -26.42 41.25
C LYS A 118 -13.54 -27.51 41.22
#